data_AF-A0A5B0NES5-F1
#
_entry.id   AF-A0A5B0NES5-F1
#
_cell.length_a   1.000
_cell.length_b   1.000
_cell.length_c   1.000
_cell.angle_alpha   90.00
_cell.angle_beta   90.00
_cell.angle_gamma   90.00
#
_symmetry.space_group_name_H-M   'P 1'
#
loop_
_entity.id
_entity.type
_entity.pdbx_description
1 polymer ?
#
loop_
_entity_poly.entity_id
_entity_poly.type
_entity_poly.pdbx_seq_one_letter_code
_entity_poly.pdbx_strand_id
1 'polypeptide(L)'
;MLLHLPESVERFGPASLFATEKFESYNGVLRNASIHSNRQSPGKDIAVTFANYKVIRHLTCGGYLEHPKQPKVYITSASGVAQLFKNNSQVQKSMDYNEKCASVGAGFPYPLNI
;
A
#
# COMPACT_ATOMS: atom_id res chain seq x y z
N MET A 1 13.13 17.59 -26.85
CA MET A 1 12.60 17.30 -25.50
C MET A 1 13.13 18.23 -24.40
N LEU A 2 14.09 19.14 -24.67
CA LEU A 2 14.60 20.08 -23.65
C LEU A 2 13.89 21.45 -23.64
N LEU A 3 13.31 21.86 -24.77
CA LEU A 3 12.71 23.20 -24.94
C LEU A 3 11.61 23.49 -23.90
N HIS A 4 10.70 22.54 -23.68
CA HIS A 4 9.56 22.70 -22.78
C HIS A 4 9.80 22.13 -21.37
N LEU A 5 11.00 21.59 -21.12
CA LEU A 5 11.29 20.96 -19.84
C LEU A 5 11.23 21.96 -18.67
N PRO A 6 11.79 23.19 -18.78
CA PRO A 6 11.67 24.19 -17.72
C PRO A 6 10.21 24.57 -17.41
N GLU A 7 9.42 24.85 -18.45
CA GLU A 7 7.98 25.19 -18.34
C GLU A 7 7.17 24.05 -17.71
N SER A 8 7.50 22.80 -18.05
CA SER A 8 6.86 21.61 -17.50
C SER A 8 7.24 21.38 -16.04
N VAL A 9 8.51 21.61 -15.68
CA VAL A 9 8.98 21.49 -14.29
C VAL A 9 8.35 22.56 -13.39
N GLU A 10 8.19 23.78 -13.90
CA GLU A 10 7.51 24.85 -13.16
C GLU A 10 6.03 24.53 -12.93
N ARG A 11 5.35 23.94 -13.92
CA ARG A 11 3.92 23.62 -13.84
C ARG A 11 3.60 22.35 -13.05
N PHE A 12 4.38 21.28 -13.23
CA PHE A 12 4.07 19.93 -12.72
C PHE A 12 5.06 19.42 -11.66
N GLY A 13 6.09 20.21 -11.36
CA GLY A 13 7.19 19.81 -10.48
C GLY A 13 8.24 18.95 -11.20
N PRO A 14 9.18 18.36 -10.45
CA PRO A 14 10.28 17.58 -11.00
C PRO A 14 9.83 16.51 -12.01
N ALA A 15 10.64 16.26 -13.04
CA ALA A 15 10.31 15.31 -14.10
C ALA A 15 9.95 13.89 -13.62
N SER A 16 10.45 13.50 -12.44
CA SER A 16 10.11 12.23 -11.79
C SER A 16 8.65 12.12 -11.36
N LEU A 17 7.92 13.22 -11.22
CA LEU A 17 6.51 13.23 -10.81
C LEU A 17 5.54 12.90 -11.94
N PHE A 18 5.93 13.17 -13.19
CA PHE A 18 5.13 12.85 -14.39
C PHE A 18 5.75 11.73 -15.24
N ALA A 19 6.85 11.12 -14.79
CA ALA A 19 7.40 9.94 -15.42
C ALA A 19 6.38 8.78 -15.36
N THR A 20 6.04 8.22 -16.52
CA THR A 20 5.10 7.10 -16.62
C THR A 20 5.70 5.78 -16.17
N GLU A 21 7.03 5.70 -16.00
CA GLU A 21 7.77 4.49 -15.65
C GLU A 21 7.20 3.74 -14.44
N LYS A 22 6.81 4.45 -13.38
CA LYS A 22 6.21 3.83 -12.19
C LYS A 22 4.81 3.27 -12.45
N PHE A 23 4.03 3.93 -13.30
CA PHE A 23 2.71 3.44 -13.70
C PHE A 23 2.84 2.24 -14.64
N GLU A 24 3.80 2.29 -15.56
CA GLU A 24 4.08 1.21 -16.51
C GLU A 24 4.64 -0.03 -15.81
N SER A 25 5.54 0.12 -14.84
CA SER A 25 6.07 -1.01 -14.06
C SER A 25 4.98 -1.71 -13.24
N TYR A 26 3.96 -0.97 -12.79
CA TYR A 26 2.81 -1.55 -12.09
C TYR A 26 1.95 -2.45 -12.97
N ASN A 27 1.99 -2.28 -14.30
CA ASN A 27 1.29 -3.19 -15.22
C ASN A 27 1.78 -4.64 -15.07
N GLY A 28 3.03 -4.86 -14.63
CA GLY A 28 3.53 -6.19 -14.29
C GLY A 28 2.77 -6.84 -13.13
N VAL A 29 2.48 -6.08 -12.08
CA VAL A 29 1.70 -6.54 -10.91
C VAL A 29 0.26 -6.87 -11.32
N LEU A 30 -0.36 -6.00 -12.12
CA LEU A 30 -1.71 -6.21 -12.65
C LEU A 30 -1.77 -7.46 -13.54
N ARG A 31 -0.79 -7.64 -14.44
CA ARG A 31 -0.70 -8.82 -15.30
C ARG A 31 -0.51 -10.10 -14.48
N ASN A 32 0.29 -10.05 -13.42
CA ASN A 32 0.47 -11.18 -12.51
C ASN A 32 -0.87 -11.61 -11.86
N ALA A 33 -1.64 -10.66 -11.32
CA ALA A 33 -2.97 -10.93 -10.77
C ALA A 33 -3.93 -11.47 -11.84
N SER A 34 -3.86 -10.95 -13.06
CA SER A 34 -4.70 -11.40 -14.18
C SER A 34 -4.38 -12.84 -14.62
N ILE A 35 -3.10 -13.22 -14.75
CA ILE A 35 -2.68 -14.55 -15.21
C ILE A 35 -3.16 -15.63 -14.25
N HIS A 36 -3.13 -15.35 -12.95
CA HIS A 36 -3.52 -16.26 -11.88
C HIS A 36 -5.01 -16.17 -11.50
N SER A 37 -5.82 -15.42 -12.26
CA SER A 37 -7.28 -15.40 -12.10
C SER A 37 -7.93 -16.67 -12.65
N ASN A 38 -9.16 -16.97 -12.21
CA ASN A 38 -9.93 -18.09 -12.77
C ASN A 38 -10.47 -17.79 -14.19
N ARG A 39 -10.21 -16.57 -14.69
CA ARG A 39 -10.58 -16.02 -16.00
C ARG A 39 -12.08 -15.93 -16.28
N GLN A 40 -12.95 -16.24 -15.32
CA GLN A 40 -14.40 -16.05 -15.45
C GLN A 40 -14.79 -14.59 -15.24
N SER A 41 -14.12 -13.92 -14.29
CA SER A 41 -14.26 -12.48 -14.06
C SER A 41 -12.92 -11.85 -13.66
N PRO A 42 -11.98 -11.67 -14.61
CA PRO A 42 -10.64 -11.17 -14.30
C PRO A 42 -10.62 -9.86 -13.52
N GLY A 43 -11.54 -8.93 -13.83
CA GLY A 43 -11.64 -7.67 -13.11
C GLY A 43 -11.99 -7.84 -11.63
N LYS A 44 -12.94 -8.74 -11.31
CA LYS A 44 -13.31 -9.06 -9.93
C LYS A 44 -12.16 -9.74 -9.20
N ASP A 45 -11.50 -10.69 -9.84
CA ASP A 45 -10.38 -11.43 -9.24
C ASP A 45 -9.18 -10.54 -8.95
N ILE A 46 -8.84 -9.63 -9.87
CA ILE A 46 -7.79 -8.61 -9.67
C ILE A 46 -8.16 -7.68 -8.51
N ALA A 47 -9.42 -7.20 -8.47
CA ALA A 47 -9.89 -6.32 -7.39
C ALA A 47 -9.81 -7.01 -6.02
N VAL A 48 -10.22 -8.27 -5.92
CA VAL A 48 -10.10 -9.07 -4.69
C VAL A 48 -8.63 -9.27 -4.31
N THR A 49 -7.76 -9.57 -5.29
CA THR A 49 -6.31 -9.73 -5.06
C THR A 49 -5.70 -8.45 -4.48
N PHE A 50 -6.02 -7.29 -5.04
CA PHE A 50 -5.52 -6.01 -4.53
C PHE A 50 -6.13 -5.63 -3.18
N ALA A 51 -7.40 -5.96 -2.94
CA ALA A 51 -8.00 -5.81 -1.62
C ALA A 51 -7.24 -6.66 -0.58
N ASN A 52 -6.89 -7.90 -0.91
CA ASN A 52 -6.11 -8.78 -0.03
C ASN A 52 -4.73 -8.20 0.27
N TYR A 53 -4.02 -7.66 -0.74
CA TYR A 53 -2.71 -7.01 -0.52
C TYR A 53 -2.82 -5.84 0.47
N LYS A 54 -3.85 -5.00 0.31
CA LYS A 54 -4.10 -3.87 1.23
C LYS A 54 -4.43 -4.36 2.65
N VAL A 55 -5.27 -5.39 2.78
CA VAL A 55 -5.63 -5.97 4.08
C VAL A 55 -4.41 -6.58 4.77
N ILE A 56 -3.57 -7.35 4.07
CA ILE A 56 -2.34 -7.93 4.62
C ILE A 56 -1.42 -6.84 5.15
N ARG A 57 -1.21 -5.77 4.36
CA ARG A 57 -0.42 -4.62 4.79
C ARG A 57 -1.01 -3.96 6.04
N HIS A 58 -2.32 -3.74 6.05
CA HIS A 58 -3.02 -3.15 7.20
C HIS A 58 -2.84 -3.99 8.47
N LEU A 59 -3.03 -5.31 8.37
CA LEU A 59 -2.89 -6.23 9.51
C LEU A 59 -1.45 -6.32 10.03
N THR A 60 -0.47 -6.37 9.14
CA THR A 60 0.98 -6.48 9.49
C THR A 60 1.53 -5.18 10.06
N CYS A 61 0.98 -4.03 9.68
CA CYS A 61 1.30 -2.75 10.30
C CYS A 61 0.58 -2.50 11.63
N GLY A 62 -0.27 -3.43 12.11
CA GLY A 62 -1.04 -3.26 13.36
C GLY A 62 -2.24 -2.33 13.22
N GLY A 63 -2.83 -2.25 12.03
CA GLY A 63 -4.00 -1.45 11.74
C GLY A 63 -5.27 -2.00 12.40
N TYR A 64 -6.20 -1.09 12.68
CA TYR A 64 -7.49 -1.38 13.28
C TYR A 64 -8.58 -1.57 12.22
N LEU A 65 -9.45 -2.56 12.43
CA LEU A 65 -10.62 -2.84 11.60
C LEU A 65 -11.88 -2.75 12.46
N GLU A 66 -12.95 -2.21 11.90
CA GLU A 66 -14.23 -2.19 12.59
C GLU A 66 -14.79 -3.61 12.76
N HIS A 67 -15.36 -3.87 13.93
CA HIS A 67 -15.91 -5.17 14.26
C HIS A 67 -17.20 -5.41 13.45
N PRO A 68 -17.33 -6.52 12.71
CA PRO A 68 -18.43 -6.72 11.75
C PRO A 68 -19.82 -6.80 12.39
N LYS A 69 -19.89 -7.07 13.70
CA LYS A 69 -21.16 -7.14 14.45
C LYS A 69 -21.37 -5.98 15.43
N GLN A 70 -20.34 -5.16 15.67
CA GLN A 70 -20.37 -4.11 16.69
C GLN A 70 -19.84 -2.83 16.04
N PRO A 71 -20.71 -2.01 15.45
CA PRO A 71 -20.28 -0.77 14.82
C PRO A 71 -19.60 0.13 15.86
N LYS A 72 -18.59 0.89 15.43
CA LYS A 72 -17.72 1.75 16.27
C LYS A 72 -16.78 1.01 17.23
N VAL A 73 -16.78 -0.32 17.25
CA VAL A 73 -15.78 -1.10 17.98
C VAL A 73 -14.67 -1.48 17.02
N TYR A 74 -13.44 -1.07 17.31
CA TYR A 74 -12.28 -1.40 16.49
C TYR A 74 -11.44 -2.52 17.12
N ILE A 75 -11.09 -3.49 16.29
CA ILE A 75 -10.24 -4.63 16.63
C ILE A 75 -8.95 -4.60 15.80
N THR A 76 -7.87 -5.15 16.34
CA THR A 76 -6.58 -5.27 15.65
C THR A 76 -6.14 -6.74 15.61
N SER A 77 -5.19 -7.04 14.73
CA SER A 77 -4.47 -8.31 14.74
C SER A 77 -3.72 -8.51 16.06
N ALA A 78 -3.45 -9.77 16.42
CA ALA A 78 -2.63 -10.10 17.58
C ALA A 78 -1.24 -9.48 17.45
N SER A 79 -0.62 -9.14 18.60
CA SER A 79 0.70 -8.50 18.65
C SER A 79 1.79 -9.24 17.86
N GLY A 80 1.70 -10.57 17.79
CA GLY A 80 2.60 -11.41 16.98
C GLY A 80 2.60 -11.07 15.48
N VAL A 81 1.46 -10.65 14.92
CA VAL A 81 1.35 -10.26 13.51
C VAL A 81 2.08 -8.95 13.24
N ALA A 82 1.95 -7.97 14.15
CA ALA A 82 2.71 -6.72 14.06
C ALA A 82 4.22 -6.95 14.32
N GLN A 83 4.56 -7.90 15.19
CA GLN A 83 5.95 -8.30 15.45
C GLN A 83 6.59 -8.95 14.22
N LEU A 84 5.84 -9.70 13.41
CA LEU A 84 6.35 -10.27 12.16
C LEU A 84 6.89 -9.17 11.22
N PHE A 85 6.19 -8.04 11.11
CA PHE A 85 6.67 -6.91 10.34
C PHE A 85 7.88 -6.23 11.00
N LYS A 86 7.81 -5.96 12.31
CA LYS A 86 8.90 -5.29 13.04
C LYS A 86 10.21 -6.06 13.03
N ASN A 87 10.13 -7.39 13.13
CA ASN A 87 11.29 -8.25 13.33
C ASN A 87 11.87 -8.78 12.01
N ASN A 88 11.19 -8.58 10.88
CA ASN A 88 11.61 -9.14 9.59
C ASN A 88 11.90 -8.05 8.55
N SER A 89 13.19 -7.79 8.32
CA SER A 89 13.65 -6.80 7.33
C SER A 89 13.29 -7.19 5.89
N GLN A 90 13.13 -8.47 5.58
CA GLN A 90 12.71 -8.91 4.24
C GLN A 90 11.25 -8.53 3.99
N VAL A 91 10.39 -8.69 4.99
CA VAL A 91 8.97 -8.29 4.91
C VAL A 91 8.85 -6.77 4.81
N GLN A 92 9.69 -6.02 5.53
CA GLN A 92 9.74 -4.57 5.41
C GLN A 92 10.13 -4.14 3.99
N LYS A 93 11.20 -4.73 3.44
CA LYS A 93 11.66 -4.43 2.07
C LYS A 93 10.64 -4.81 1.01
N SER A 94 9.92 -5.92 1.16
CA SER A 94 8.89 -6.33 0.20
C SER A 94 7.65 -5.43 0.23
N MET A 95 7.47 -4.63 1.28
CA MET A 95 6.42 -3.61 1.41
C MET A 95 6.92 -2.18 1.17
N ASP A 96 8.11 -2.02 0.57
CA ASP A 96 8.78 -0.74 0.32
C ASP A 96 8.95 0.13 1.58
N TYR A 97 9.07 -0.49 2.76
CA TYR A 97 9.29 0.23 4.01
C TYR A 97 10.73 0.75 4.08
N ASN A 98 10.88 2.06 4.28
CA ASN A 98 12.16 2.72 4.50
C ASN A 98 12.21 3.32 5.90
N GLU A 99 12.92 2.64 6.80
CA GLU A 99 13.09 3.06 8.20
C GLU A 99 13.65 4.49 8.32
N LYS A 100 14.56 4.88 7.43
CA LYS A 100 15.16 6.23 7.43
C LYS A 100 14.16 7.33 7.14
N CYS A 101 13.09 7.03 6.39
CA CYS A 101 12.00 7.97 6.11
C CYS A 101 10.93 7.94 7.21
N ALA A 102 10.79 6.83 7.94
CA ALA A 102 9.74 6.62 8.93
C ALA A 102 10.05 7.22 10.32
N SER A 103 11.29 7.59 10.59
CA SER A 103 11.73 8.17 11.88
C SER A 103 11.19 9.59 12.15
N VAL A 104 10.50 10.21 11.19
CA VAL A 104 9.81 11.48 11.38
C VAL A 104 8.52 11.21 12.17
N GLY A 105 8.48 11.63 13.43
CA GLY A 105 7.43 11.34 14.41
C GLY A 105 6.04 11.89 14.08
N ALA A 106 5.42 11.39 13.02
CA ALA A 106 4.02 11.62 12.71
C ALA A 106 3.18 10.55 13.44
N GLY A 107 2.67 10.91 14.62
CA GLY A 107 1.66 10.11 15.31
C GLY A 107 0.36 10.16 14.53
N PHE A 108 -0.07 9.04 13.96
CA PHE A 108 -1.41 8.92 13.38
C PHE A 108 -2.44 8.86 14.51
N PRO A 109 -3.60 9.53 14.37
CA PRO A 109 -4.65 9.48 15.39
C PRO A 109 -5.13 8.04 15.55
N TYR A 110 -5.02 7.49 16.77
CA TYR A 110 -5.58 6.19 17.11
C TYR A 110 -7.11 6.32 17.27
N PRO A 111 -7.90 5.35 16.78
CA PRO A 111 -9.34 5.33 17.01
C PRO A 111 -9.59 5.16 18.52
N LEU A 112 -10.27 6.13 19.13
CA LEU A 112 -10.77 6.03 20.49
C LEU A 112 -12.08 5.23 20.41
N ASN A 113 -12.08 4.00 20.91
CA ASN A 113 -13.30 3.24 21.17
C ASN A 113 -14.05 3.95 22.32
N ILE A 114 -14.96 4.88 22.01
CA ILE A 114 -15.90 5.51 22.97
C ILE A 114 -17.25 4.81 22.85
#